data_AF-S0NQM7-F1
#
_entry.id   AF-S0NQM7-F1
#
_cell.length_a   1.000
_cell.length_b   1.000
_cell.length_c   1.000
_cell.angle_alpha   90.00
_cell.angle_beta   90.00
_cell.angle_gamma   90.00
#
_symmetry.space_group_name_H-M   'P 1'
#
loop_
_entity.id
_entity.type
_entity.pdbx_description
1 polymer ?
#
loop_
_entity_poly.entity_id
_entity_poly.type
_entity_poly.pdbx_seq_one_letter_code
_entity_poly.pdbx_strand_id
1 'polypeptide(L)'
;MTIFLLILMAVVLIFLGITLMKQTVFFSLIENNEKNSRFLKTYGLIYLVLGVISALLATVNQMLFILAFIAVMMLVSALFSIQFSKKMR
;
A
#
# COMPACT_ATOMS: atom_id res chain seq x y z
N MET A 1 5.91 -13.19 17.95
CA MET A 1 5.33 -11.82 17.95
C MET A 1 5.40 -11.18 16.57
N THR A 2 6.57 -11.13 15.92
CA THR A 2 6.80 -10.55 14.57
C THR A 2 5.91 -11.13 13.46
N ILE A 3 5.70 -12.46 13.46
CA ILE A 3 4.84 -13.14 12.47
C ILE A 3 3.40 -12.59 12.48
N PHE A 4 2.84 -12.39 13.67
CA PHE A 4 1.50 -11.81 13.82
C PHE A 4 1.42 -10.40 13.24
N LEU A 5 2.44 -9.56 13.50
CA LEU A 5 2.53 -8.21 12.93
C LEU A 5 2.59 -8.24 11.39
N LEU A 6 3.35 -9.17 10.79
CA LEU A 6 3.46 -9.29 9.32
C LEU A 6 2.16 -9.76 8.67
N ILE A 7 1.42 -10.66 9.32
CA ILE A 7 0.10 -11.11 8.85
C ILE A 7 -0.90 -9.97 8.95
N LEU A 8 -0.94 -9.26 10.09
CA LEU A 8 -1.80 -8.09 10.26
C LEU A 8 -1.50 -7.03 9.19
N MET A 9 -0.23 -6.76 8.92
CA MET A 9 0.19 -5.82 7.90
C MET A 9 -0.21 -6.27 6.49
N ALA A 10 -0.11 -7.56 6.18
CA ALA A 10 -0.58 -8.12 4.92
C ALA A 10 -2.09 -7.86 4.72
N VAL A 11 -2.90 -8.10 5.75
CA VAL A 11 -4.35 -7.85 5.71
C VAL A 11 -4.65 -6.37 5.48
N VAL A 12 -4.00 -5.48 6.23
CA VAL A 12 -4.16 -4.02 6.09
C VAL A 12 -3.77 -3.55 4.68
N LEU A 13 -2.66 -4.05 4.15
CA LEU A 13 -2.18 -3.70 2.81
C LEU A 13 -3.13 -4.16 1.71
N ILE A 14 -3.64 -5.39 1.82
CA ILE A 14 -4.60 -5.93 0.87
C ILE A 14 -5.90 -5.12 0.91
N PHE A 15 -6.39 -4.81 2.12
CA PHE A 15 -7.57 -3.98 2.31
C PHE A 15 -7.41 -2.59 1.69
N LEU A 16 -6.28 -1.92 1.94
CA LEU A 16 -5.91 -0.66 1.31
C LEU A 16 -5.89 -0.78 -0.21
N GLY A 17 -5.22 -1.81 -0.74
CA GLY A 17 -5.12 -2.05 -2.17
C GLY A 17 -6.47 -2.17 -2.87
N ILE A 18 -7.38 -2.96 -2.29
CA ILE A 18 -8.76 -3.12 -2.78
C ILE A 18 -9.51 -1.79 -2.71
N THR A 19 -9.35 -1.04 -1.63
CA THR A 19 -10.05 0.25 -1.43
C THR A 19 -9.59 1.30 -2.44
N LEU A 20 -8.28 1.38 -2.70
CA LEU A 20 -7.73 2.27 -3.73
C LEU A 20 -8.19 1.87 -5.14
N MET A 21 -8.32 0.57 -5.43
CA MET A 21 -8.84 0.10 -6.72
C MET A 21 -10.32 0.42 -6.93
N LYS A 22 -11.12 0.42 -5.87
CA LYS A 22 -12.54 0.79 -5.94
C LYS A 22 -12.75 2.29 -6.17
N GLN A 23 -11.79 3.14 -5.80
CA GLN A 23 -11.76 4.61 -6.04
C GLN A 23 -12.90 5.44 -5.43
N THR A 24 -14.02 4.81 -5.07
CA THR A 24 -15.26 5.43 -4.57
C THR A 24 -15.06 6.32 -3.36
N VAL A 25 -14.14 5.96 -2.46
CA VAL A 25 -13.85 6.73 -1.24
C VAL A 25 -12.95 7.93 -1.52
N PHE A 26 -12.15 7.90 -2.59
CA PHE A 26 -11.14 8.93 -2.88
C PHE A 26 -11.58 9.97 -3.90
N PHE A 27 -12.58 9.68 -4.74
CA PHE A 27 -13.14 10.67 -5.66
C PHE A 27 -13.96 11.77 -4.99
N SER A 28 -14.32 11.61 -3.72
CA SER A 28 -14.86 12.73 -2.91
C SER A 28 -13.78 13.74 -2.54
N LEU A 29 -12.51 13.34 -2.57
CA LEU A 29 -11.34 14.12 -2.13
C LEU A 29 -10.46 14.61 -3.29
N ILE A 30 -10.61 14.02 -4.47
CA ILE A 30 -9.77 14.27 -5.65
C ILE A 30 -10.65 14.29 -6.90
N GLU A 31 -10.35 15.21 -7.81
CA GLU A 31 -11.07 15.34 -9.07
C GLU A 31 -11.11 14.01 -9.86
N ASN A 32 -12.31 13.62 -10.30
CA ASN A 32 -12.55 12.39 -11.03
C ASN A 32 -12.09 12.55 -12.49
N ASN A 33 -10.79 12.32 -12.71
CA ASN A 33 -10.17 12.27 -14.03
C ASN A 33 -9.38 10.97 -14.22
N GLU A 34 -9.10 10.62 -15.48
CA GLU A 34 -8.39 9.37 -15.81
C GLU A 34 -6.99 9.28 -15.18
N LYS A 35 -6.32 10.42 -14.98
CA LYS A 35 -4.99 10.48 -14.36
C LYS A 35 -5.04 10.09 -12.88
N ASN A 36 -6.04 10.56 -12.16
CA ASN A 36 -6.25 10.26 -10.74
C ASN A 36 -6.78 8.83 -10.54
N SER A 37 -7.66 8.38 -11.43
CA SER A 37 -8.09 6.98 -11.50
C SER A 37 -6.90 6.02 -11.70
N ARG A 38 -6.02 6.32 -12.66
CA ARG A 38 -4.82 5.52 -12.93
C ARG A 38 -3.84 5.55 -11.75
N PHE A 39 -3.65 6.71 -11.11
CA PHE A 39 -2.84 6.84 -9.90
C PHE A 39 -3.33 5.92 -8.78
N LEU A 40 -4.62 5.97 -8.44
CA LEU A 40 -5.21 5.14 -7.38
C LEU A 40 -5.10 3.65 -7.71
N LYS A 41 -5.36 3.24 -8.96
CA LYS A 41 -5.18 1.84 -9.40
C LYS A 41 -3.73 1.37 -9.28
N THR A 42 -2.78 2.23 -9.64
CA THR A 42 -1.34 1.90 -9.59
C THR A 42 -0.91 1.65 -8.14
N TYR A 43 -1.24 2.57 -7.24
CA TYR A 43 -0.93 2.39 -5.82
C TYR A 43 -1.73 1.25 -5.18
N GLY A 44 -2.97 1.02 -5.62
CA GLY A 44 -3.75 -0.15 -5.22
C GLY A 44 -3.06 -1.47 -5.55
N LEU A 45 -2.51 -1.59 -6.77
CA LEU A 45 -1.72 -2.75 -7.19
C LEU A 45 -0.44 -2.89 -6.36
N ILE A 46 0.28 -1.79 -6.14
CA ILE A 46 1.51 -1.78 -5.33
C ILE A 46 1.22 -2.29 -3.91
N TYR A 47 0.16 -1.81 -3.25
CA TYR A 47 -0.22 -2.27 -1.92
C TYR A 47 -0.66 -3.73 -1.89
N LEU A 48 -1.34 -4.23 -2.93
CA LEU A 48 -1.66 -5.66 -3.03
C LEU A 48 -0.40 -6.53 -3.13
N VAL A 49 0.54 -6.16 -4.00
CA VAL A 49 1.81 -6.87 -4.17
C VAL A 49 2.60 -6.87 -2.84
N LEU A 50 2.69 -5.72 -2.17
CA LEU A 50 3.36 -5.61 -0.88
C LEU A 50 2.66 -6.45 0.20
N GLY A 51 1.32 -6.54 0.18
CA GLY A 51 0.56 -7.39 1.08
C GLY A 51 0.89 -8.89 0.91
N VAL A 52 0.98 -9.36 -0.34
CA VAL A 52 1.38 -10.74 -0.64
C VAL A 52 2.83 -10.99 -0.20
N ILE A 53 3.74 -10.06 -0.48
CA ILE A 53 5.14 -10.14 -0.05
C ILE A 53 5.23 -10.22 1.49
N SER A 54 4.47 -9.40 2.23
CA SER A 54 4.42 -9.46 3.70
C SER A 54 3.98 -10.81 4.22
N ALA A 55 3.00 -11.46 3.57
CA ALA A 55 2.55 -12.79 3.93
C ALA A 55 3.64 -13.86 3.69
N LEU A 56 4.39 -13.76 2.59
CA LEU A 56 5.52 -14.64 2.30
C LEU A 56 6.68 -14.43 3.28
N LEU A 57 6.99 -13.17 3.64
CA LEU A 57 8.02 -12.87 4.64
C LEU A 57 7.71 -13.46 6.02
N ALA A 58 6.43 -13.62 6.36
CA ALA A 58 6.01 -14.22 7.61
C ALA A 58 6.47 -15.68 7.76
N THR A 59 6.72 -16.41 6.66
CA THR A 59 7.22 -17.81 6.69
C THR A 59 8.74 -17.88 6.79
N VAL A 60 9.47 -16.86 6.32
CA VAL A 60 10.94 -16.84 6.32
C VAL A 60 11.49 -16.37 7.68
N ASN A 61 10.79 -15.44 8.35
CA ASN A 61 11.11 -14.92 9.69
C ASN A 61 12.58 -14.49 9.92
N GLN A 62 13.22 -13.97 8.87
CA GLN A 62 14.59 -13.44 8.92
C GLN A 62 14.57 -11.93 9.14
N MET A 63 15.25 -11.47 10.19
CA MET A 63 15.19 -10.08 10.65
C MET A 63 15.64 -9.06 9.58
N LEU A 64 16.71 -9.35 8.83
CA LEU A 64 17.22 -8.46 7.78
C LEU A 64 16.19 -8.23 6.66
N PHE A 65 15.50 -9.30 6.22
CA PHE A 65 14.47 -9.18 5.18
C PHE A 65 13.26 -8.39 5.68
N ILE A 66 12.87 -8.58 6.95
CA ILE A 66 11.76 -7.83 7.56
C ILE A 66 12.10 -6.34 7.62
N LEU A 67 13.32 -5.98 8.06
CA LEU A 67 13.76 -4.58 8.13
C LEU A 67 13.83 -3.94 6.75
N ALA A 68 14.38 -4.64 5.76
CA ALA A 68 14.43 -4.16 4.37
C ALA A 68 13.02 -3.94 3.81
N PHE A 69 12.09 -4.87 4.07
CA PHE A 69 10.69 -4.74 3.66
C PHE A 69 10.02 -3.52 4.28
N ILE A 70 10.21 -3.30 5.59
CA ILE A 70 9.66 -2.13 6.30
C ILE A 70 10.23 -0.82 5.74
N ALA A 71 11.52 -0.76 5.40
CA ALA A 71 12.14 0.42 4.81
C ALA A 71 11.51 0.77 3.44
N VAL A 72 11.32 -0.24 2.58
CA VAL A 72 10.65 -0.05 1.27
C VAL A 72 9.20 0.41 1.47
N MET A 73 8.49 -0.19 2.42
CA MET A 73 7.12 0.19 2.78
C MET A 73 7.00 1.65 3.21
N MET A 74 7.95 2.15 4.01
CA MET A 74 7.98 3.56 4.40
C MET A 74 8.18 4.48 3.19
N LEU A 75 9.10 4.13 2.29
CA LEU A 75 9.33 4.91 1.06
C LEU A 75 8.08 4.96 0.17
N VAL A 76 7.43 3.82 -0.06
CA VAL A 76 6.21 3.74 -0.86
C VAL A 76 5.10 4.59 -0.25
N SER A 77 4.93 4.52 1.07
CA SER A 77 3.92 5.29 1.80
C SER A 77 4.20 6.80 1.75
N ALA A 78 5.46 7.21 1.89
CA ALA A 78 5.84 8.62 1.75
C ALA A 78 5.58 9.15 0.34
N LEU A 79 5.98 8.38 -0.69
CA LEU A 79 5.74 8.76 -2.09
C LEU A 79 4.24 8.85 -2.39
N PHE A 80 3.44 7.88 -1.92
CA PHE A 80 1.98 7.92 -2.04
C PHE A 80 1.42 9.19 -1.41
N SER A 81 1.78 9.49 -0.16
CA SER A 81 1.27 10.65 0.57
C SER A 81 1.61 11.97 -0.11
N ILE A 82 2.84 12.12 -0.63
CA ILE A 82 3.28 13.34 -1.33
C ILE A 82 2.55 13.50 -2.67
N GLN A 83 2.40 12.42 -3.44
CA GLN A 83 1.71 12.50 -4.73
C GLN A 83 0.20 12.68 -4.57
N PHE A 84 -0.38 12.08 -3.53
CA PHE A 84 -1.79 12.22 -3.19
C PHE A 84 -2.13 13.65 -2.78
N SER A 85 -1.33 14.27 -1.91
CA SER A 85 -1.55 15.67 -1.48
C SER A 85 -1.47 16.67 -2.65
N LYS A 86 -0.59 16.43 -3.63
CA LYS A 86 -0.51 17.24 -4.85
C LYS A 86 -1.76 17.15 -5.74
N LYS A 87 -2.57 16.10 -5.59
CA LYS A 87 -3.80 15.87 -6.37
C LYS A 87 -5.07 16.40 -5.70
N MET A 88 -4.98 16.81 -4.44
CA MET A 88 -6.08 17.39 -3.66
C MET A 88 -6.14 18.93 -3.74
N ARG A 89 -5.07 19.57 -4.22
CA ARG A 89 -5.04 21.00 -4.58
C ARG A 89 -5.51 21.19 -6.01
#